data_AF-A0A7W9DET4-F1
#
_entry.id   AF-A0A7W9DET4-F1
#
_cell.length_a   1.000
_cell.length_b   1.000
_cell.length_c   1.000
_cell.angle_alpha   90.00
_cell.angle_beta   90.00
_cell.angle_gamma   90.00
#
_symmetry.space_group_name_H-M   'P 1'
#
loop_
_entity.id
_entity.type
_entity.pdbx_description
1 polymer ?
#
loop_
_entity_poly.entity_id
_entity_poly.type
_entity_poly.pdbx_seq_one_letter_code
_entity_poly.pdbx_strand_id
1 'polypeptide(L)'
;MSYYRACAMALLLLPPMAVHAAEVNSNGYTLRFEERIEEAPGDLHGETVGRISLRRTADQQLLWLENTPLRPGCGKLPAVSAINADFVSICGHLGGRHYTQKIVLTRGNFPTMASVDQYELPSPARIAADGTLSIDVLRRDMFPEELTGPHLFPFVYRLHRDAVTFGFALSFDKDAAERYWQHYQHSRQAAHLAGVLPEMLAALLASQARQPICAELADIETALMHDDKQLDQSGARKLMLSWLQKLPGIGYPAFKQQACQHAL
;
A
#
# COMPACT_ATOMS: atom_id res chain seq x y z
N MET A 1 -11.60 -69.54 -31.70
CA MET A 1 -10.73 -68.76 -30.80
C MET A 1 -11.18 -67.32 -30.92
N SER A 2 -11.94 -66.83 -29.94
CA SER A 2 -11.45 -65.90 -28.90
C SER A 2 -10.86 -64.62 -29.48
N TYR A 3 -11.19 -63.39 -29.05
CA TYR A 3 -12.20 -62.82 -28.16
C TYR A 3 -11.84 -61.32 -28.05
N TYR A 4 -12.82 -60.48 -27.70
CA TYR A 4 -12.72 -59.14 -27.10
C TYR A 4 -12.63 -57.86 -27.96
N ARG A 5 -13.78 -57.16 -27.96
CA ARG A 5 -13.94 -55.70 -27.86
C ARG A 5 -13.04 -55.12 -26.75
N ALA A 6 -12.49 -53.93 -26.99
CA ALA A 6 -12.15 -53.00 -25.92
C ALA A 6 -12.40 -51.56 -26.38
N CYS A 7 -13.40 -50.92 -25.76
CA CYS A 7 -13.57 -49.48 -25.71
C CYS A 7 -12.30 -48.85 -25.11
N ALA A 8 -11.68 -47.91 -25.81
CA ALA A 8 -10.71 -47.02 -25.19
C ALA A 8 -11.46 -45.81 -24.63
N MET A 9 -11.51 -45.73 -23.30
CA MET A 9 -12.00 -44.59 -22.52
C MET A 9 -11.20 -43.33 -22.87
N ALA A 10 -11.92 -42.22 -22.98
CA ALA A 10 -11.37 -40.88 -22.94
C ALA A 10 -10.70 -40.64 -21.58
N LEU A 11 -9.38 -40.45 -21.56
CA LEU A 11 -8.69 -39.83 -20.43
C LEU A 11 -8.94 -38.32 -20.51
N LEU A 12 -9.84 -37.83 -19.67
CA LEU A 12 -9.90 -36.42 -19.31
C LEU A 12 -8.63 -36.06 -18.54
N LEU A 13 -7.70 -35.36 -19.19
CA LEU A 13 -6.62 -34.65 -18.54
C LEU A 13 -7.21 -33.44 -17.81
N LEU A 14 -7.56 -33.61 -16.54
CA LEU A 14 -7.71 -32.47 -15.64
C LEU A 14 -6.31 -31.94 -15.31
N PRO A 15 -6.01 -30.64 -15.51
CA PRO A 15 -4.78 -30.07 -14.99
C PRO A 15 -4.79 -30.18 -13.45
N PRO A 16 -3.66 -30.46 -12.79
CA PRO A 16 -3.58 -30.36 -11.35
C PRO A 16 -3.83 -28.90 -10.97
N MET A 17 -4.92 -28.65 -10.25
CA MET A 17 -5.10 -27.37 -9.56
C MET A 17 -3.97 -27.25 -8.54
N ALA A 18 -3.00 -26.40 -8.82
CA ALA A 18 -1.97 -26.05 -7.87
C ALA A 18 -2.62 -25.22 -6.75
N VAL A 19 -3.16 -25.91 -5.73
CA VAL A 19 -3.62 -25.26 -4.49
C VAL A 19 -2.37 -24.83 -3.73
N HIS A 20 -1.82 -23.66 -4.08
CA HIS A 20 -0.75 -23.03 -3.33
C HIS A 20 -1.36 -22.32 -2.12
N ALA A 21 -1.71 -23.10 -1.10
CA ALA A 21 -1.99 -22.53 0.21
C ALA A 21 -0.70 -21.88 0.75
N ALA A 22 -0.72 -20.56 0.92
CA ALA A 22 0.31 -19.88 1.68
C ALA A 22 -0.06 -19.97 3.17
N GLU A 23 0.81 -20.55 3.98
CA GLU A 23 0.59 -20.78 5.42
C GLU A 23 1.75 -20.22 6.25
N VAL A 24 1.41 -19.61 7.39
CA VAL A 24 2.37 -19.16 8.40
C VAL A 24 1.91 -19.64 9.78
N ASN A 25 2.84 -20.21 10.54
CA ASN A 25 2.65 -20.56 11.94
C ASN A 25 3.35 -19.52 12.82
N SER A 26 2.62 -18.88 13.75
CA SER A 26 3.12 -17.79 14.60
C SER A 26 2.36 -17.79 15.94
N ASN A 27 3.08 -17.77 17.07
CA ASN A 27 2.52 -17.65 18.42
C ASN A 27 1.38 -18.64 18.76
N GLY A 28 1.46 -19.88 18.27
CA GLY A 28 0.41 -20.89 18.50
C GLY A 28 -0.84 -20.72 17.62
N TYR A 29 -0.70 -19.93 16.55
CA TYR A 29 -1.70 -19.73 15.51
C TYR A 29 -1.18 -20.17 14.14
N THR A 30 -2.09 -20.68 13.32
CA THR A 30 -1.86 -21.02 11.92
C THR A 30 -2.72 -20.10 11.07
N LEU A 31 -2.08 -19.26 10.26
CA LEU A 31 -2.73 -18.36 9.30
C LEU A 31 -2.53 -18.91 7.90
N ARG A 32 -3.62 -19.00 7.15
CA ARG A 32 -3.59 -19.56 5.80
C ARG A 32 -4.42 -18.72 4.84
N PHE A 33 -3.87 -18.46 3.66
CA PHE A 33 -4.58 -17.93 2.51
C PHE A 33 -4.73 -19.04 1.48
N GLU A 34 -5.98 -19.37 1.16
CA GLU A 34 -6.35 -20.39 0.19
C GLU A 34 -7.02 -19.71 -1.00
N GLU A 35 -6.66 -20.15 -2.20
CA GLU A 35 -7.42 -19.84 -3.39
C GLU A 35 -8.72 -20.64 -3.39
N ARG A 36 -9.81 -20.03 -3.86
CA ARG A 36 -11.08 -20.70 -4.13
C ARG A 36 -11.76 -20.09 -5.34
N ILE A 37 -12.73 -20.81 -5.89
CA ILE A 37 -13.66 -20.24 -6.86
C ILE A 37 -14.84 -19.62 -6.12
N GLU A 38 -15.29 -18.44 -6.55
CA GLU A 38 -16.53 -17.84 -6.03
C GLU A 38 -17.74 -18.52 -6.64
N GLU A 39 -18.51 -19.22 -5.80
CA GLU A 39 -19.70 -19.96 -6.21
C GLU A 39 -20.97 -19.12 -6.02
N ALA A 40 -20.93 -18.09 -5.18
CA ALA A 40 -22.07 -17.20 -4.98
C ALA A 40 -22.37 -16.40 -6.26
N PRO A 41 -23.65 -16.17 -6.60
CA PRO A 41 -24.02 -15.33 -7.73
C PRO A 41 -23.59 -13.86 -7.51
N GLY A 42 -23.09 -13.20 -8.54
CA GLY A 42 -22.64 -11.80 -8.51
C GLY A 42 -21.48 -11.54 -9.49
N ASP A 43 -20.89 -10.34 -9.42
CA ASP A 43 -19.82 -9.88 -10.34
C ASP A 43 -18.54 -10.73 -10.29
N LEU A 44 -18.34 -11.47 -9.19
CA LEU A 44 -17.19 -12.34 -9.01
C LEU A 44 -17.52 -13.82 -9.23
N HIS A 45 -18.77 -14.18 -9.60
CA HIS A 45 -19.15 -15.58 -9.78
C HIS A 45 -18.25 -16.28 -10.82
N GLY A 46 -17.66 -17.41 -10.43
CA GLY A 46 -16.72 -18.18 -11.25
C GLY A 46 -15.27 -17.65 -11.22
N GLU A 47 -15.00 -16.51 -10.59
CA GLU A 47 -13.65 -15.96 -10.49
C GLU A 47 -12.83 -16.66 -9.38
N THR A 48 -11.51 -16.68 -9.56
CA THR A 48 -10.59 -17.11 -8.50
C THR A 48 -10.46 -15.99 -7.45
N VAL A 49 -10.88 -16.28 -6.24
CA VAL A 49 -10.85 -15.40 -5.06
C VAL A 49 -10.16 -16.09 -3.89
N GLY A 50 -10.17 -15.45 -2.72
CA GLY A 50 -9.42 -15.90 -1.56
C GLY A 50 -10.31 -16.38 -0.43
N ARG A 51 -9.73 -17.22 0.42
CA ARG A 51 -10.22 -17.54 1.75
C ARG A 51 -9.06 -17.42 2.72
N ILE A 52 -9.25 -16.59 3.73
CA ILE A 52 -8.30 -16.41 4.81
C ILE A 52 -8.84 -17.16 6.01
N SER A 53 -8.01 -18.02 6.61
CA SER A 53 -8.37 -18.71 7.84
C SER A 53 -7.28 -18.54 8.88
N LEU A 54 -7.72 -18.47 10.14
CA LEU A 54 -6.88 -18.38 11.30
C LEU A 54 -7.36 -19.42 12.32
N ARG A 55 -6.47 -20.37 12.60
CA ARG A 55 -6.72 -21.48 13.50
C ARG A 55 -5.75 -21.42 14.68
N ARG A 56 -6.18 -21.88 15.84
CA ARG A 56 -5.27 -22.17 16.94
C ARG A 56 -4.55 -23.48 16.65
N THR A 57 -3.23 -23.49 16.77
CA THR A 57 -2.41 -24.66 16.42
C THR A 57 -2.67 -25.85 17.35
N ALA A 58 -2.90 -25.60 18.65
CA ALA A 58 -3.02 -26.64 19.67
C ALA A 58 -4.21 -27.60 19.47
N ASP A 59 -5.36 -27.09 19.05
CA ASP A 59 -6.63 -27.82 18.95
C ASP A 59 -7.28 -27.69 17.56
N GLN A 60 -6.63 -27.01 16.62
CA GLN A 60 -7.12 -26.70 15.27
C GLN A 60 -8.44 -25.90 15.26
N GLN A 61 -8.81 -25.28 16.40
CA GLN A 61 -10.01 -24.47 16.52
C GLN A 61 -9.95 -23.31 15.52
N LEU A 62 -10.98 -23.20 14.67
CA LEU A 62 -11.15 -22.06 13.79
C LEU A 62 -11.55 -20.85 14.62
N LEU A 63 -10.70 -19.82 14.62
CA LEU A 63 -10.94 -18.58 15.36
C LEU A 63 -11.47 -17.49 14.46
N TRP A 64 -11.07 -17.51 13.19
CA TRP A 64 -11.53 -16.55 12.22
C TRP A 64 -11.45 -17.11 10.80
N LEU A 65 -12.42 -16.71 9.98
CA LEU A 65 -12.55 -17.11 8.59
C LEU A 65 -13.12 -15.92 7.81
N GLU A 66 -12.45 -15.55 6.73
CA GLU A 66 -12.95 -14.55 5.79
C GLU A 66 -12.91 -15.13 4.39
N ASN A 67 -14.07 -15.27 3.77
CA ASN A 67 -14.17 -15.38 2.32
C ASN A 67 -13.98 -13.97 1.76
N THR A 68 -12.96 -13.79 0.94
CA THR A 68 -12.53 -12.45 0.52
C THR A 68 -12.53 -12.35 -1.01
N PRO A 69 -12.94 -11.21 -1.59
CA PRO A 69 -12.83 -10.98 -3.03
C PRO A 69 -11.38 -10.87 -3.50
N LEU A 70 -10.40 -10.87 -2.58
CA LEU A 70 -8.98 -10.84 -2.90
C LEU A 70 -8.60 -12.06 -3.73
N ARG A 71 -8.19 -11.86 -4.98
CA ARG A 71 -7.60 -12.92 -5.80
C ARG A 71 -6.14 -13.13 -5.36
N PRO A 72 -5.59 -14.34 -5.57
CA PRO A 72 -4.20 -14.63 -5.26
C PRO A 72 -3.24 -13.71 -6.00
N GLY A 73 -2.09 -13.46 -5.37
CA GLY A 73 -1.04 -12.61 -5.90
C GLY A 73 -1.12 -11.17 -5.38
N CYS A 74 0.03 -10.65 -4.95
CA CYS A 74 0.15 -9.28 -4.47
C CYS A 74 1.46 -8.66 -5.01
N GLY A 75 1.55 -8.56 -6.34
CA GLY A 75 2.78 -8.13 -7.00
C GLY A 75 3.96 -9.01 -6.57
N LYS A 76 4.91 -8.41 -5.84
CA LYS A 76 6.09 -9.10 -5.29
C LYS A 76 5.91 -9.61 -3.85
N LEU A 77 4.81 -9.24 -3.17
CA LEU A 77 4.55 -9.66 -1.81
C LEU A 77 3.92 -11.05 -1.77
N PRO A 78 4.36 -11.94 -0.85
CA PRO A 78 3.70 -13.22 -0.62
C PRO A 78 2.26 -13.04 -0.15
N ALA A 79 1.38 -13.98 -0.52
CA ALA A 79 -0.02 -13.98 -0.09
C ALA A 79 -0.16 -14.10 1.44
N VAL A 80 0.76 -14.82 2.09
CA VAL A 80 0.93 -14.83 3.56
C VAL A 80 2.42 -14.80 3.87
N SER A 81 2.83 -13.96 4.82
CA SER A 81 4.22 -13.89 5.29
C SER A 81 4.29 -13.45 6.76
N ALA A 82 5.19 -14.05 7.53
CA ALA A 82 5.53 -13.54 8.86
C ALA A 82 6.36 -12.27 8.70
N ILE A 83 5.97 -11.20 9.39
CA ILE A 83 6.77 -9.97 9.50
C ILE A 83 7.76 -10.12 10.65
N ASN A 84 7.26 -10.61 11.79
CA ASN A 84 8.05 -11.02 12.95
C ASN A 84 7.27 -12.10 13.73
N ALA A 85 7.69 -12.36 14.98
CA ALA A 85 7.01 -13.34 15.84
C ALA A 85 5.53 -13.00 16.12
N ASP A 86 5.18 -11.71 16.18
CA ASP A 86 3.87 -11.21 16.62
C ASP A 86 2.95 -10.79 15.45
N PHE A 87 3.51 -10.54 14.26
CA PHE A 87 2.77 -10.00 13.13
C PHE A 87 2.89 -10.88 11.90
N VAL A 88 1.74 -11.17 11.30
CA VAL A 88 1.63 -11.85 10.01
C VAL A 88 0.92 -10.94 9.03
N SER A 89 1.48 -10.82 7.83
CA SER A 89 0.88 -10.12 6.70
C SER A 89 0.15 -11.11 5.81
N ILE A 90 -1.06 -10.76 5.41
CA ILE A 90 -1.80 -11.38 4.31
C ILE A 90 -1.96 -10.33 3.21
N CYS A 91 -1.67 -10.67 1.97
CA CYS A 91 -1.92 -9.77 0.85
C CYS A 91 -2.63 -10.48 -0.30
N GLY A 92 -3.55 -9.77 -0.95
CA GLY A 92 -4.16 -10.20 -2.21
C GLY A 92 -4.60 -8.99 -3.03
N HIS A 93 -5.23 -9.23 -4.19
CA HIS A 93 -5.63 -8.16 -5.10
C HIS A 93 -7.15 -8.12 -5.37
N LEU A 94 -7.72 -6.92 -5.49
CA LEU A 94 -9.16 -6.68 -5.70
C LEU A 94 -9.49 -6.27 -7.14
N GLY A 95 -8.89 -6.92 -8.13
CA GLY A 95 -9.00 -6.51 -9.53
C GLY A 95 -7.98 -5.44 -9.91
N GLY A 96 -7.48 -5.49 -11.14
CA GLY A 96 -6.48 -4.53 -11.65
C GLY A 96 -5.25 -4.39 -10.75
N ARG A 97 -4.86 -3.14 -10.46
CA ARG A 97 -3.66 -2.77 -9.67
C ARG A 97 -3.95 -2.49 -8.18
N HIS A 98 -5.13 -2.87 -7.69
CA HIS A 98 -5.51 -2.64 -6.29
C HIS A 98 -5.16 -3.86 -5.45
N TYR A 99 -4.33 -3.65 -4.43
CA TYR A 99 -3.88 -4.67 -3.49
C TYR A 99 -4.36 -4.30 -2.09
N THR A 100 -4.73 -5.28 -1.29
CA THR A 100 -5.05 -5.07 0.12
C THR A 100 -4.09 -5.91 0.95
N GLN A 101 -3.38 -5.25 1.86
CA GLN A 101 -2.53 -5.91 2.84
C GLN A 101 -3.19 -5.86 4.21
N LYS A 102 -3.47 -7.03 4.79
CA LYS A 102 -3.99 -7.20 6.14
C LYS A 102 -2.87 -7.63 7.07
N ILE A 103 -2.71 -6.92 8.18
CA ILE A 103 -1.79 -7.27 9.25
C ILE A 103 -2.57 -7.89 10.40
N VAL A 104 -2.18 -9.10 10.78
CA VAL A 104 -2.74 -9.83 11.90
C VAL A 104 -1.73 -9.82 13.04
N LEU A 105 -2.16 -9.32 14.19
CA LEU A 105 -1.45 -9.47 15.46
C LEU A 105 -1.83 -10.83 16.05
N THR A 106 -0.85 -11.72 16.18
CA THR A 106 -1.00 -13.09 16.67
C THR A 106 -0.65 -13.23 18.16
N ARG A 107 -0.73 -12.14 18.92
CA ARG A 107 -0.39 -12.10 20.35
C ARG A 107 -1.64 -12.08 21.22
N GLY A 108 -1.60 -12.83 22.32
CA GLY A 108 -2.72 -12.96 23.25
C GLY A 108 -3.67 -14.07 22.81
N ASN A 109 -4.91 -14.07 23.31
CA ASN A 109 -5.89 -15.12 23.00
C ASN A 109 -6.78 -14.79 21.80
N PHE A 110 -6.87 -13.50 21.43
CA PHE A 110 -7.72 -13.01 20.36
C PHE A 110 -6.88 -12.23 19.34
N PRO A 111 -6.82 -12.70 18.08
CA PRO A 111 -6.10 -12.02 17.04
C PRO A 111 -6.79 -10.70 16.67
N THR A 112 -6.00 -9.66 16.44
CA THR A 112 -6.50 -8.35 15.99
C THR A 112 -5.97 -8.05 14.59
N MET A 113 -6.76 -7.38 13.77
CA MET A 113 -6.46 -7.19 12.35
C MET A 113 -6.65 -5.75 11.91
N ALA A 114 -5.73 -5.28 11.09
CA ALA A 114 -5.76 -3.96 10.45
C ALA A 114 -5.45 -4.15 8.98
N SER A 115 -6.13 -3.41 8.10
CA SER A 115 -5.93 -3.50 6.65
C SER A 115 -5.51 -2.16 6.09
N VAL A 116 -4.70 -2.19 5.05
CA VAL A 116 -4.37 -1.03 4.24
C VAL A 116 -4.46 -1.40 2.76
N ASP A 117 -5.09 -0.52 1.97
CA ASP A 117 -5.14 -0.65 0.53
C ASP A 117 -3.93 0.03 -0.10
N GLN A 118 -3.35 -0.66 -1.08
CA GLN A 118 -2.17 -0.26 -1.82
C GLN A 118 -2.46 -0.29 -3.32
N TYR A 119 -1.83 0.61 -4.07
CA TYR A 119 -2.08 0.78 -5.50
C TYR A 119 -0.77 0.62 -6.27
N GLU A 120 -0.84 -0.11 -7.38
CA GLU A 120 0.23 -0.33 -8.37
C GLU A 120 1.48 -1.08 -7.87
N LEU A 121 2.12 -0.58 -6.81
CA LEU A 121 3.37 -1.08 -6.27
C LEU A 121 3.19 -1.35 -4.78
N PRO A 122 2.74 -2.57 -4.40
CA PRO A 122 2.57 -2.91 -3.00
C PRO A 122 3.93 -2.99 -2.31
N SER A 123 4.06 -2.31 -1.17
CA SER A 123 5.23 -2.31 -0.30
C SER A 123 5.04 -3.25 0.88
N PRO A 124 6.10 -3.93 1.34
CA PRO A 124 6.01 -4.74 2.53
C PRO A 124 5.84 -3.88 3.78
N ALA A 125 5.16 -4.42 4.78
CA ALA A 125 5.17 -3.88 6.13
C ALA A 125 6.58 -3.99 6.73
N ARG A 126 6.99 -2.93 7.41
CA ARG A 126 8.30 -2.80 8.04
C ARG A 126 8.12 -2.48 9.51
N ILE A 127 9.02 -2.98 10.34
CA ILE A 127 9.11 -2.55 11.74
C ILE A 127 10.07 -1.37 11.80
N ALA A 128 9.57 -0.23 12.25
CA ALA A 128 10.35 0.96 12.49
C ALA A 128 11.24 0.77 13.74
N ALA A 129 12.21 1.66 13.93
CA ALA A 129 13.19 1.56 15.02
C ALA A 129 12.56 1.55 16.43
N ASP A 130 11.37 2.13 16.58
CA ASP A 130 10.60 2.16 17.83
C ASP A 130 9.74 0.89 18.04
N GLY A 131 9.87 -0.11 17.17
CA GLY A 131 9.13 -1.37 17.23
C GLY A 131 7.70 -1.31 16.67
N THR A 132 7.26 -0.16 16.18
CA THR A 132 5.95 -0.02 15.53
C THR A 132 6.00 -0.47 14.08
N LEU A 133 4.89 -0.97 13.55
CA LEU A 133 4.79 -1.39 12.16
C LEU A 133 4.39 -0.21 11.28
N SER A 134 4.99 -0.09 10.11
CA SER A 134 4.62 0.91 9.11
C SER A 134 4.63 0.35 7.69
N ILE A 135 3.84 0.95 6.80
CA ILE A 135 3.71 0.57 5.39
C ILE A 135 3.77 1.84 4.55
N ASP A 136 4.58 1.79 3.49
CA ASP A 136 4.67 2.86 2.49
C ASP A 136 3.64 2.60 1.39
N VAL A 137 2.76 3.55 1.12
CA VAL A 137 1.66 3.41 0.19
C VAL A 137 1.70 4.55 -0.82
N LEU A 138 1.76 4.20 -2.09
CA LEU A 138 1.52 5.15 -3.19
C LEU A 138 0.02 5.17 -3.47
N ARG A 139 -0.62 6.31 -3.20
CA ARG A 139 -2.05 6.52 -3.45
C ARG A 139 -2.24 7.23 -4.78
N ARG A 140 -3.13 6.70 -5.59
CA ARG A 140 -3.40 7.22 -6.93
C ARG A 140 -4.59 8.18 -6.94
N ASP A 141 -4.61 9.07 -7.92
CA ASP A 141 -5.79 9.87 -8.32
C ASP A 141 -6.41 10.66 -7.17
N MET A 142 -5.56 11.24 -6.31
CA MET A 142 -6.02 12.02 -5.15
C MET A 142 -6.62 13.38 -5.54
N PHE A 143 -6.43 13.81 -6.81
CA PHE A 143 -7.01 15.02 -7.40
C PHE A 143 -7.54 14.73 -8.83
N PRO A 144 -8.58 13.90 -8.98
CA PRO A 144 -9.00 13.37 -10.28
C PRO A 144 -9.58 14.44 -11.24
N GLU A 145 -10.01 15.58 -10.70
CA GLU A 145 -10.53 16.71 -11.49
C GLU A 145 -9.43 17.65 -12.00
N GLU A 146 -8.21 17.53 -11.46
CA GLU A 146 -7.12 18.47 -11.73
C GLU A 146 -5.92 17.82 -12.41
N LEU A 147 -5.73 16.53 -12.21
CA LEU A 147 -4.58 15.77 -12.66
C LEU A 147 -5.00 14.72 -13.68
N THR A 148 -4.29 14.66 -14.81
CA THR A 148 -4.51 13.67 -15.86
C THR A 148 -3.34 12.69 -15.89
N GLY A 149 -3.64 11.39 -15.83
CA GLY A 149 -2.62 10.33 -15.82
C GLY A 149 -2.32 9.81 -14.41
N PRO A 150 -1.39 8.85 -14.27
CA PRO A 150 -1.11 8.23 -12.99
C PRO A 150 -0.26 9.16 -12.13
N HIS A 151 -0.89 9.84 -11.17
CA HIS A 151 -0.21 10.58 -10.11
C HIS A 151 -0.21 9.77 -8.82
N LEU A 152 0.97 9.58 -8.24
CA LEU A 152 1.22 8.65 -7.14
C LEU A 152 1.74 9.39 -5.90
N PHE A 153 0.83 9.71 -5.00
CA PHE A 153 1.10 10.44 -3.77
C PHE A 153 1.64 9.48 -2.69
N PRO A 154 2.83 9.73 -2.13
CA PRO A 154 3.39 8.84 -1.11
C PRO A 154 2.78 9.10 0.27
N PHE A 155 2.34 8.03 0.93
CA PHE A 155 1.86 8.04 2.30
C PHE A 155 2.56 6.97 3.13
N VAL A 156 2.97 7.32 4.33
CA VAL A 156 3.46 6.39 5.33
C VAL A 156 2.33 6.15 6.33
N TYR A 157 1.85 4.92 6.38
CA TYR A 157 0.89 4.50 7.39
C TYR A 157 1.62 3.80 8.54
N ARG A 158 1.31 4.19 9.77
CA ARG A 158 1.82 3.55 11.00
C ARG A 158 0.68 2.79 11.67
N LEU A 159 0.95 1.58 12.12
CA LEU A 159 0.00 0.78 12.86
C LEU A 159 -0.06 1.32 14.29
N HIS A 160 -1.19 1.95 14.62
CA HIS A 160 -1.51 2.34 15.98
C HIS A 160 -2.07 1.13 16.73
N ARG A 161 -1.53 0.93 17.93
CA ARG A 161 -1.95 -0.11 18.86
C ARG A 161 -2.02 0.47 20.26
N ASP A 162 -3.23 0.64 20.75
CA ASP A 162 -3.51 0.96 22.15
C ASP A 162 -4.65 0.08 22.68
N ALA A 163 -5.20 0.40 23.85
CA ALA A 163 -6.28 -0.37 24.46
C ALA A 163 -7.61 -0.33 23.68
N VAL A 164 -7.77 0.63 22.76
CA VAL A 164 -9.01 0.94 22.05
C VAL A 164 -8.84 0.84 20.53
N THR A 165 -7.64 1.09 20.02
CA THR A 165 -7.35 1.23 18.60
C THR A 165 -6.35 0.19 18.14
N PHE A 166 -6.71 -0.54 17.08
CA PHE A 166 -5.79 -1.32 16.27
C PHE A 166 -6.04 -1.01 14.80
N GLY A 167 -5.23 -0.12 14.23
CA GLY A 167 -5.50 0.40 12.89
C GLY A 167 -4.35 1.24 12.34
N PHE A 168 -4.32 1.36 11.01
CA PHE A 168 -3.36 2.21 10.34
C PHE A 168 -3.82 3.67 10.37
N ALA A 169 -2.91 4.58 10.70
CA ALA A 169 -3.10 6.01 10.51
C ALA A 169 -1.91 6.62 9.78
N LEU A 170 -2.13 7.77 9.15
CA LEU A 170 -1.07 8.52 8.50
C LEU A 170 -0.04 8.98 9.53
N SER A 171 1.24 8.81 9.22
CA SER A 171 2.34 9.33 10.01
C SER A 171 3.15 10.37 9.25
N PHE A 172 3.56 11.39 10.00
CA PHE A 172 4.49 12.46 9.62
C PHE A 172 5.55 12.68 10.71
N ASP A 173 5.80 11.67 11.54
CA ASP A 173 6.87 11.71 12.54
C ASP A 173 8.26 11.69 11.89
N LYS A 174 9.33 11.74 12.70
CA LYS A 174 10.71 11.80 12.19
C LYS A 174 11.11 10.61 11.33
N ASP A 175 10.58 9.41 11.62
CA ASP A 175 10.87 8.19 10.86
C ASP A 175 10.12 8.19 9.52
N ALA A 176 8.86 8.61 9.52
CA ALA A 176 8.11 8.83 8.29
C ALA A 176 8.74 9.95 7.43
N ALA A 177 9.19 11.04 8.06
CA ALA A 177 9.79 12.20 7.40
C ALA A 177 11.05 11.84 6.60
N GLU A 178 11.87 10.91 7.05
CA GLU A 178 13.02 10.41 6.30
C GLU A 178 12.59 9.68 5.02
N ARG A 179 11.52 8.89 5.06
CA ARG A 179 11.00 8.20 3.88
C ARG A 179 10.39 9.17 2.86
N TYR A 180 9.65 10.17 3.34
CA TYR A 180 9.15 11.23 2.48
C TYR A 180 10.29 12.05 1.86
N TRP A 181 11.35 12.32 2.62
CA TRP A 181 12.55 12.98 2.10
C TRP A 181 13.21 12.18 0.97
N GLN A 182 13.32 10.86 1.12
CA GLN A 182 13.85 9.99 0.07
C GLN A 182 12.97 10.01 -1.19
N HIS A 183 11.64 10.02 -1.03
CA HIS A 183 10.72 10.17 -2.16
C HIS A 183 10.88 11.54 -2.84
N TYR A 184 10.97 12.63 -2.07
CA TYR A 184 11.23 13.97 -2.60
C TYR A 184 12.53 14.00 -3.43
N GLN A 185 13.62 13.47 -2.90
CA GLN A 185 14.91 13.40 -3.59
C GLN A 185 14.84 12.58 -4.88
N HIS A 186 14.05 11.50 -4.89
CA HIS A 186 13.82 10.72 -6.10
C HIS A 186 13.00 11.51 -7.14
N SER A 187 11.90 12.15 -6.73
CA SER A 187 11.06 12.99 -7.61
C SER A 187 11.83 14.18 -8.19
N ARG A 188 12.81 14.73 -7.46
CA ARG A 188 13.70 15.81 -7.95
C ARG A 188 14.55 15.41 -9.15
N GLN A 189 14.75 14.11 -9.37
CA GLN A 189 15.52 13.58 -10.51
C GLN A 189 14.65 13.37 -11.76
N ALA A 190 13.35 13.68 -11.70
CA ALA A 190 12.46 13.55 -12.84
C ALA A 190 12.90 14.47 -13.99
N ALA A 191 12.72 13.98 -15.22
CA ALA A 191 13.07 14.73 -16.43
C ALA A 191 12.25 16.02 -16.61
N HIS A 192 11.02 16.04 -16.10
CA HIS A 192 10.11 17.18 -16.13
C HIS A 192 9.52 17.39 -14.74
N LEU A 193 9.96 18.46 -14.09
CA LEU A 193 9.60 18.77 -12.71
C LEU A 193 8.13 19.16 -12.57
N ALA A 194 7.61 19.90 -13.56
CA ALA A 194 6.20 20.30 -13.57
C ALA A 194 5.24 19.10 -13.58
N GLY A 195 5.64 18.00 -14.23
CA GLY A 195 4.82 16.78 -14.34
C GLY A 195 4.70 15.98 -13.04
N VAL A 196 5.61 16.18 -12.08
CA VAL A 196 5.62 15.48 -10.78
C VAL A 196 5.53 16.45 -9.59
N LEU A 197 5.24 17.73 -9.87
CA LEU A 197 5.26 18.79 -8.88
C LEU A 197 4.32 18.51 -7.69
N PRO A 198 3.06 18.06 -7.87
CA PRO A 198 2.16 17.79 -6.75
C PRO A 198 2.71 16.73 -5.78
N GLU A 199 3.21 15.61 -6.31
CA GLU A 199 3.74 14.50 -5.53
C GLU A 199 5.06 14.87 -4.84
N MET A 200 5.91 15.65 -5.54
CA MET A 200 7.16 16.15 -5.00
C MET A 200 6.90 17.13 -3.83
N LEU A 201 5.94 18.05 -3.97
CA LEU A 201 5.57 18.99 -2.90
C LEU A 201 4.92 18.26 -1.72
N ALA A 202 4.09 17.24 -1.98
CA ALA A 202 3.55 16.35 -0.97
C ALA A 202 4.66 15.70 -0.14
N ALA A 203 5.62 15.06 -0.79
CA ALA A 203 6.75 14.41 -0.15
C ALA A 203 7.61 15.42 0.64
N LEU A 204 7.89 16.59 0.06
CA LEU A 204 8.66 17.64 0.75
C LEU A 204 7.94 18.12 2.00
N LEU A 205 6.65 18.45 1.90
CA LEU A 205 5.84 18.94 3.02
C LEU A 205 5.73 17.90 4.15
N ALA A 206 5.58 16.63 3.78
CA ALA A 206 5.55 15.51 4.71
C ALA A 206 6.91 15.25 5.41
N SER A 207 8.02 15.71 4.82
CA SER A 207 9.37 15.58 5.37
C SER A 207 9.76 16.65 6.40
N GLN A 208 8.88 17.61 6.69
CA GLN A 208 9.22 18.79 7.52
C GLN A 208 9.75 18.47 8.93
N ALA A 209 9.40 17.31 9.50
CA ALA A 209 9.90 16.89 10.82
C ALA A 209 11.40 16.52 10.78
N ARG A 210 11.96 16.28 9.59
CA ARG A 210 13.37 16.02 9.34
C ARG A 210 14.17 17.31 9.18
N GLN A 211 13.68 18.25 8.36
CA GLN A 211 14.36 19.51 8.11
C GLN A 211 13.38 20.63 7.69
N PRO A 212 13.75 21.91 7.89
CA PRO A 212 13.01 23.03 7.31
C PRO A 212 12.96 22.91 5.78
N ILE A 213 11.79 23.14 5.19
CA ILE A 213 11.56 22.92 3.75
C ILE A 213 11.71 24.19 2.90
N CYS A 214 11.89 25.36 3.51
CA CYS A 214 11.82 26.64 2.80
C CYS A 214 12.92 26.81 1.74
N ALA A 215 14.16 26.39 2.03
CA ALA A 215 15.24 26.43 1.04
C ALA A 215 14.94 25.55 -0.18
N GLU A 216 14.43 24.34 0.05
CA GLU A 216 14.02 23.41 -1.01
C GLU A 216 12.87 23.99 -1.85
N LEU A 217 11.95 24.74 -1.25
CA LEU A 217 10.89 25.43 -1.99
C LEU A 217 11.47 26.52 -2.92
N ALA A 218 12.42 27.32 -2.47
CA ALA A 218 13.10 28.30 -3.33
C ALA A 218 13.87 27.63 -4.49
N ASP A 219 14.50 26.48 -4.22
CA ASP A 219 15.21 25.70 -5.24
C ASP A 219 14.25 25.06 -6.26
N ILE A 220 13.04 24.65 -5.83
CA ILE A 220 11.99 24.17 -6.73
C ILE A 220 11.44 25.31 -7.59
N GLU A 221 11.20 26.49 -7.02
CA GLU A 221 10.77 27.69 -7.77
C GLU A 221 11.74 27.96 -8.92
N THR A 222 13.04 28.00 -8.61
CA THR A 222 14.10 28.20 -9.60
C THR A 222 14.11 27.08 -10.64
N ALA A 223 14.00 25.82 -10.22
CA ALA A 223 14.02 24.68 -11.15
C ALA A 223 12.80 24.64 -12.08
N LEU A 224 11.61 25.03 -11.61
CA LEU A 224 10.40 25.10 -12.44
C LEU A 224 10.53 26.12 -13.58
N MET A 225 11.14 27.28 -13.31
CA MET A 225 11.40 28.30 -14.34
C MET A 225 12.39 27.80 -15.42
N HIS A 226 13.27 26.86 -15.08
CA HIS A 226 14.19 26.25 -16.03
C HIS A 226 13.53 25.13 -16.85
N ASP A 227 12.63 24.35 -16.24
CA ASP A 227 11.89 23.27 -16.88
C ASP A 227 10.86 23.81 -17.88
N ASP A 228 10.12 24.86 -17.51
CA ASP A 228 9.18 25.55 -18.39
C ASP A 228 9.57 27.03 -18.57
N LYS A 229 10.10 27.35 -19.75
CA LYS A 229 10.54 28.70 -20.10
C LYS A 229 9.41 29.73 -20.16
N GLN A 230 8.15 29.30 -20.09
CA GLN A 230 6.98 30.19 -20.02
C GLN A 230 6.65 30.60 -18.59
N LEU A 231 7.16 29.90 -17.57
CA LEU A 231 6.98 30.25 -16.17
C LEU A 231 7.99 31.33 -15.75
N ASP A 232 7.47 32.51 -15.41
CA ASP A 232 8.22 33.49 -14.64
C ASP A 232 8.20 33.13 -13.14
N GLN A 233 8.94 33.90 -12.35
CA GLN A 233 9.05 33.68 -10.91
C GLN A 233 7.69 33.71 -10.20
N SER A 234 6.83 34.65 -10.58
CA SER A 234 5.48 34.81 -10.01
C SER A 234 4.58 33.62 -10.34
N GLY A 235 4.65 33.13 -11.58
CA GLY A 235 3.93 31.97 -12.07
C GLY A 235 4.36 30.68 -11.37
N ALA A 236 5.66 30.42 -11.26
CA ALA A 236 6.19 29.25 -10.56
C ALA A 236 5.75 29.24 -9.09
N ARG A 237 5.87 30.37 -8.41
CA ARG A 237 5.43 30.55 -7.03
C ARG A 237 3.92 30.33 -6.85
N LYS A 238 3.10 30.94 -7.71
CA LYS A 238 1.65 30.78 -7.66
C LYS A 238 1.24 29.32 -7.89
N LEU A 239 1.89 28.63 -8.82
CA LEU A 239 1.66 27.21 -9.08
C LEU A 239 1.99 26.38 -7.84
N MET A 240 3.19 26.55 -7.26
CA MET A 240 3.60 25.83 -6.06
C MET A 240 2.66 26.09 -4.87
N LEU A 241 2.33 27.35 -4.60
CA LEU A 241 1.44 27.72 -3.50
C LEU A 241 0.04 27.12 -3.68
N SER A 242 -0.47 27.07 -4.91
CA SER A 242 -1.79 26.47 -5.17
C SER A 242 -1.81 24.98 -4.83
N TRP A 243 -0.73 24.24 -5.12
CA TRP A 243 -0.60 22.84 -4.70
C TRP A 243 -0.42 22.70 -3.20
N LEU A 244 0.48 23.46 -2.58
CA LEU A 244 0.72 23.42 -1.12
C LEU A 244 -0.55 23.69 -0.30
N GLN A 245 -1.49 24.46 -0.82
CA GLN A 245 -2.78 24.73 -0.19
C GLN A 245 -3.80 23.59 -0.35
N LYS A 246 -3.69 22.77 -1.39
CA LYS A 246 -4.60 21.64 -1.68
C LYS A 246 -4.21 20.36 -0.97
N LEU A 247 -2.91 20.11 -0.81
CA LEU A 247 -2.37 18.88 -0.21
C LEU A 247 -2.98 18.50 1.16
N PRO A 248 -3.32 19.43 2.07
CA PRO A 248 -3.98 19.07 3.33
C PRO A 248 -5.36 18.43 3.14
N GLY A 249 -6.06 18.74 2.05
CA GLY A 249 -7.37 18.14 1.72
C GLY A 249 -7.32 16.62 1.50
N ILE A 250 -6.13 16.07 1.26
CA ILE A 250 -5.90 14.62 1.07
C ILE A 250 -5.06 14.01 2.20
N GLY A 251 -4.85 14.74 3.31
CA GLY A 251 -4.26 14.22 4.54
C GLY A 251 -2.81 14.63 4.83
N TYR A 252 -2.16 15.44 3.98
CA TYR A 252 -0.81 15.96 4.25
C TYR A 252 -0.81 17.09 5.30
N PRO A 253 0.34 17.41 5.91
CA PRO A 253 0.44 18.53 6.84
C PRO A 253 0.09 19.87 6.20
N ALA A 254 -0.46 20.81 6.97
CA ALA A 254 -0.73 22.16 6.48
C ALA A 254 0.56 22.94 6.22
N PHE A 255 0.70 23.50 5.03
CA PHE A 255 1.78 24.43 4.74
C PHE A 255 1.51 25.79 5.41
N LYS A 256 2.47 26.25 6.23
CA LYS A 256 2.40 27.56 6.89
C LYS A 256 3.28 28.54 6.13
N GLN A 257 2.71 29.27 5.17
CA GLN A 257 3.46 30.22 4.33
C GLN A 257 4.28 31.24 5.15
N GLN A 258 3.78 31.68 6.30
CA GLN A 258 4.50 32.59 7.20
C GLN A 258 5.88 32.05 7.62
N ALA A 259 6.05 30.73 7.71
CA ALA A 259 7.32 30.11 8.07
C ALA A 259 8.38 30.20 6.95
N CYS A 260 7.96 30.48 5.71
CA CYS A 260 8.83 30.58 4.54
C CYS A 260 8.79 31.95 3.84
N GLN A 261 8.37 33.03 4.52
CA GLN A 261 8.23 34.38 3.93
C GLN A 261 9.48 34.96 3.25
N HIS A 262 10.67 34.44 3.58
CA HIS A 262 11.92 34.86 2.96
C HIS A 262 12.37 33.95 1.81
N ALA A 263 11.65 32.84 1.58
CA ALA A 263 11.94 31.85 0.55
C ALA A 263 10.86 31.75 -0.52
N LEU A 264 9.63 32.22 -0.23
CA LEU A 264 8.45 32.29 -1.09
C LEU A 264 7.69 33.60 -0.86
#